data_AF-A0A812L2Y8-F1
#
_entry.id   AF-A0A812L2Y8-F1
#
_cell.length_a   1.000
_cell.length_b   1.000
_cell.length_c   1.000
_cell.angle_alpha   90.00
_cell.angle_beta   90.00
_cell.angle_gamma   90.00
#
_symmetry.space_group_name_H-M   'P 1'
#
loop_
_entity.id
_entity.type
_entity.pdbx_description
1 polymer ?
#
loop_
_entity_poly.entity_id
_entity_poly.type
_entity_poly.pdbx_seq_one_letter_code
_entity_poly.pdbx_strand_id
1 'polypeptide(L)'
;MGSAGAAEGRALTVYGQLWALYVLCPFFDRLLLGVAGAVDARPLGPGDVVLLPLAALAALLEGRLALGMMLLAHIVKLAMFAYRLPFVWDHECWAAVTEASFVLAAAQGETRVVQRFWPAARAQLLLLYAGAAFWKLNTSFLDHRTSCGTVILAQVWAAYMPSTLAVDLAPMVTRLSPFAALGGEVMLPLAMGYFPRLGVGLALLFHLLVVLAPAPNFAGGFSVTCASRLILCLPWEAAASASGHISALAVLGAALAVAFIRSAAFATFALMFLVTVSAVFAGGLQKSSGTGSSATLTRCSAVSTFVYAFVLPVLGLQHMASCSMYANLKHYGGSNHLLLPTGLLQDAFPVTFGSELLRVDEASGLLAAQNVWTEIEPELATTLLRAANHSGRQFVPYYARMGSLDAAGVALQEENAALPVVMSAFELRRSLALLRGSGQIASLRYVRLPSDLQTPAEWLAHRGAAVQVHPNGTCTVDTKSCAADEIALQPPPPRWLSSMLLPYPYALLPGDEKEIHCSS
;
A
#
# COMPACT_ATOMS: atom_id res chain seq x y z
N MET A 1 -24.36 7.47 34.29
CA MET A 1 -23.77 8.06 33.06
C MET A 1 -24.91 8.60 32.20
N GLY A 2 -24.81 9.82 31.67
CA GLY A 2 -25.83 10.35 30.75
C GLY A 2 -25.88 9.56 29.44
N SER A 3 -26.98 9.69 28.69
CA SER A 3 -27.21 9.01 27.41
C SER A 3 -26.06 9.17 26.41
N ALA A 4 -25.42 10.35 26.38
CA ALA A 4 -24.26 10.64 25.55
C ALA A 4 -23.05 9.75 25.89
N GLY A 5 -22.70 9.60 27.17
CA GLY A 5 -21.57 8.76 27.60
C GLY A 5 -21.78 7.28 27.29
N ALA A 6 -23.03 6.80 27.33
CA ALA A 6 -23.37 5.44 26.95
C ALA A 6 -23.20 5.20 25.44
N ALA A 7 -23.56 6.17 24.61
CA ALA A 7 -23.37 6.07 23.16
C ALA A 7 -21.89 6.19 22.78
N GLU A 8 -21.08 7.01 23.48
CA GLU A 8 -19.61 7.05 23.28
C GLU A 8 -18.98 5.70 23.58
N GLY A 9 -19.36 5.06 24.70
CA GLY A 9 -18.90 3.72 25.05
C GLY A 9 -19.21 2.69 23.97
N ARG A 10 -20.45 2.68 23.45
CA ARG A 10 -20.85 1.77 22.37
C ARG A 10 -20.10 2.03 21.06
N ALA A 11 -19.88 3.29 20.68
CA ALA A 11 -19.12 3.64 19.48
C ALA A 11 -17.68 3.12 19.57
N LEU A 12 -17.06 3.26 20.74
CA LEU A 12 -15.72 2.74 21.00
C LEU A 12 -15.68 1.21 20.95
N THR A 13 -16.68 0.52 21.51
CA THR A 13 -16.81 -0.94 21.39
C THR A 13 -16.91 -1.39 19.94
N VAL A 14 -17.75 -0.74 19.13
CA VAL A 14 -17.90 -1.06 17.70
C VAL A 14 -16.58 -0.86 16.95
N TYR A 15 -15.88 0.25 17.20
CA TYR A 15 -14.56 0.47 16.61
C TYR A 15 -13.56 -0.61 17.06
N GLY A 16 -13.52 -0.94 18.35
CA GLY A 16 -12.63 -1.98 18.88
C GLY A 16 -12.88 -3.35 18.26
N GLN A 17 -14.14 -3.72 18.05
CA GLN A 17 -14.53 -4.97 17.39
C GLN A 17 -14.11 -4.99 15.92
N LEU A 18 -14.35 -3.92 15.16
CA LEU A 18 -13.91 -3.80 13.77
C LEU A 18 -12.38 -3.81 13.65
N TRP A 19 -11.68 -3.11 14.54
CA TRP A 19 -10.22 -3.10 14.58
C TRP A 19 -9.66 -4.49 14.93
N ALA A 20 -10.26 -5.19 15.90
CA ALA A 20 -9.86 -6.53 16.28
C ALA A 20 -10.07 -7.53 15.13
N LEU A 21 -11.17 -7.45 14.38
CA LEU A 21 -11.39 -8.26 13.18
C LEU A 21 -10.28 -8.06 12.15
N TYR A 22 -9.86 -6.81 11.94
CA TYR A 22 -8.72 -6.50 11.08
C TYR A 22 -7.43 -7.16 11.59
N VAL A 23 -7.12 -7.04 12.88
CA VAL A 23 -5.92 -7.63 13.48
C VAL A 23 -5.92 -9.16 13.45
N LEU A 24 -7.10 -9.78 13.60
CA LEU A 24 -7.26 -11.24 13.61
C LEU A 24 -7.36 -11.84 12.20
N CYS A 25 -7.67 -11.04 11.16
CA CYS A 25 -7.82 -11.52 9.78
C CYS A 25 -6.64 -12.38 9.31
N PRO A 26 -5.36 -11.95 9.40
CA PRO A 26 -4.23 -12.76 8.93
C PRO A 26 -4.15 -14.14 9.61
N PHE A 27 -4.52 -14.21 10.89
CA PHE A 27 -4.55 -15.47 11.65
C PHE A 27 -5.62 -16.42 11.11
N PHE A 28 -6.83 -15.92 10.85
CA PHE A 28 -7.90 -16.74 10.29
C PHE A 28 -7.59 -17.21 8.87
N ASP A 29 -6.98 -16.39 8.04
CA ASP A 29 -6.54 -16.80 6.70
C ASP A 29 -5.51 -17.93 6.77
N ARG A 30 -4.49 -17.78 7.62
CA ARG A 30 -3.48 -18.81 7.84
C ARG A 30 -4.12 -20.12 8.33
N LEU A 31 -5.05 -20.02 9.27
CA LEU A 31 -5.71 -21.18 9.89
C LEU A 31 -6.67 -21.91 8.94
N LEU A 32 -7.50 -21.15 8.20
CA LEU A 32 -8.59 -21.70 7.40
C LEU A 32 -8.17 -22.05 5.97
N LEU A 33 -7.28 -21.25 5.38
CA LEU A 33 -6.94 -21.35 3.95
C LEU A 33 -5.52 -21.88 3.72
N GLY A 34 -4.71 -22.05 4.77
CA GLY A 34 -3.31 -22.48 4.67
C GLY A 34 -2.38 -21.45 4.02
N VAL A 35 -2.93 -20.37 3.46
CA VAL A 35 -2.22 -19.27 2.80
C VAL A 35 -2.49 -17.99 3.61
N ALA A 36 -1.45 -17.23 3.93
CA ALA A 36 -1.60 -15.94 4.62
C ALA A 36 -2.07 -14.82 3.65
N GLY A 37 -2.95 -15.14 2.69
CA GLY A 37 -3.16 -14.34 1.47
C GLY A 37 -4.04 -13.10 1.60
N ALA A 38 -4.56 -12.79 2.78
CA ALA A 38 -5.58 -11.76 2.94
C ALA A 38 -5.09 -10.39 3.37
N VAL A 39 -4.03 -10.34 4.18
CA VAL A 39 -3.40 -9.10 4.61
C VAL A 39 -2.00 -9.11 4.03
N ASP A 40 -1.95 -9.05 2.69
CA ASP A 40 -0.75 -8.89 1.88
C ASP A 40 0.40 -9.80 2.35
N ALA A 41 0.10 -11.07 2.67
CA ALA A 41 1.06 -12.06 3.17
C ALA A 41 1.90 -11.61 4.38
N ARG A 42 1.39 -10.70 5.24
CA ARG A 42 2.09 -10.34 6.49
C ARG A 42 2.39 -11.63 7.27
N PRO A 43 3.67 -11.96 7.50
CA PRO A 43 4.01 -13.14 8.28
C PRO A 43 3.57 -12.93 9.73
N LEU A 44 2.89 -13.93 10.29
CA LEU A 44 2.67 -13.99 11.74
C LEU A 44 4.03 -14.12 12.42
N GLY A 45 4.33 -13.21 13.33
CA GLY A 45 5.58 -13.16 14.07
C GLY A 45 5.40 -13.35 15.58
N PRO A 46 6.50 -13.37 16.35
CA PRO A 46 6.45 -13.53 17.80
C PRO A 46 5.56 -12.51 18.51
N GLY A 47 5.47 -11.27 18.00
CA GLY A 47 4.59 -10.23 18.55
C GLY A 47 3.09 -10.56 18.41
N ASP A 48 2.70 -11.39 17.44
CA ASP A 48 1.30 -11.78 17.26
C ASP A 48 0.80 -12.71 18.38
N VAL A 49 1.69 -13.42 19.08
CA VAL A 49 1.37 -14.20 20.28
C VAL A 49 0.81 -13.31 21.39
N VAL A 50 1.21 -12.04 21.44
CA VAL A 50 0.72 -11.05 22.40
C VAL A 50 -0.43 -10.23 21.80
N LEU A 51 -0.30 -9.80 20.54
CA LEU A 51 -1.28 -8.93 19.89
C LEU A 51 -2.64 -9.61 19.70
N LEU A 52 -2.68 -10.86 19.24
CA LEU A 52 -3.94 -11.54 18.90
C LEU A 52 -4.83 -11.76 20.15
N PRO A 53 -4.32 -12.27 21.29
CA PRO A 53 -5.12 -12.36 22.51
C PRO A 53 -5.61 -11.01 23.01
N LEU A 54 -4.78 -9.97 22.97
CA LEU A 54 -5.20 -8.63 23.39
C LEU A 54 -6.31 -8.06 22.49
N ALA A 55 -6.21 -8.27 21.17
CA ALA A 55 -7.25 -7.86 20.23
C ALA A 55 -8.56 -8.63 20.45
N ALA A 56 -8.49 -9.94 20.69
CA ALA A 56 -9.66 -10.75 21.02
C ALA A 56 -10.32 -10.31 22.34
N LEU A 57 -9.53 -10.10 23.40
CA LEU A 57 -10.03 -9.59 24.68
C LEU A 57 -10.64 -8.18 24.53
N ALA A 58 -10.01 -7.30 23.76
CA ALA A 58 -10.55 -5.98 23.45
C ALA A 58 -11.92 -6.03 22.76
N ALA A 59 -12.17 -7.04 21.92
CA ALA A 59 -13.46 -7.23 21.23
C ALA A 59 -14.56 -7.85 22.11
N LEU A 60 -14.16 -8.66 23.10
CA LEU A 60 -15.07 -9.43 23.96
C LEU A 60 -15.41 -8.73 25.28
N LEU A 61 -14.50 -7.90 25.79
CA LEU A 61 -14.69 -7.17 27.04
C LEU A 61 -15.46 -5.87 26.80
N GLU A 62 -15.99 -5.30 27.89
CA GLU A 62 -16.67 -4.01 27.87
C GLU A 62 -16.03 -3.00 28.85
N GLY A 63 -16.35 -1.72 28.66
CA GLY A 63 -15.97 -0.66 29.58
C GLY A 63 -14.46 -0.43 29.68
N ARG A 64 -13.98 -0.20 30.91
CA ARG A 64 -12.58 0.18 31.20
C ARG A 64 -11.58 -0.90 30.82
N LEU A 65 -11.92 -2.17 31.08
CA LEU A 65 -11.06 -3.29 30.77
C LEU A 65 -10.85 -3.42 29.26
N ALA A 66 -11.93 -3.28 28.46
CA ALA A 66 -11.85 -3.27 27.01
C ALA A 66 -10.93 -2.16 26.50
N LEU A 67 -11.11 -0.92 26.99
CA LEU A 67 -10.25 0.21 26.63
C LEU A 67 -8.78 -0.04 26.99
N GLY A 68 -8.50 -0.61 28.17
CA GLY A 68 -7.15 -0.97 28.58
C GLY A 68 -6.51 -2.01 27.66
N MET A 69 -7.26 -3.06 27.30
CA MET A 69 -6.80 -4.08 26.35
C MET A 69 -6.56 -3.49 24.97
N MET A 70 -7.48 -2.64 24.47
CA MET A 70 -7.32 -1.93 23.19
C MET A 70 -6.05 -1.07 23.20
N LEU A 71 -5.84 -0.25 24.23
CA LEU A 71 -4.66 0.60 24.35
C LEU A 71 -3.36 -0.23 24.28
N LEU A 72 -3.29 -1.31 25.07
CA LEU A 72 -2.12 -2.19 25.06
C LEU A 72 -1.92 -2.86 23.69
N ALA A 73 -3.00 -3.34 23.07
CA ALA A 73 -2.95 -3.98 21.75
C ALA A 73 -2.44 -3.00 20.67
N HIS A 74 -2.90 -1.75 20.68
CA HIS A 74 -2.42 -0.71 19.79
C HIS A 74 -0.93 -0.38 20.01
N ILE A 75 -0.46 -0.31 21.28
CA ILE A 75 0.96 -0.10 21.59
C ILE A 75 1.82 -1.25 21.06
N VAL A 76 1.42 -2.51 21.31
CA VAL A 76 2.13 -3.69 20.79
C VAL A 76 2.18 -3.64 19.27
N LYS A 77 1.08 -3.29 18.61
CA LYS A 77 1.02 -3.21 17.16
C LYS A 77 1.93 -2.12 16.58
N LEU A 78 1.98 -0.94 17.20
CA LEU A 78 2.91 0.13 16.80
C LEU A 78 4.37 -0.30 16.98
N ALA A 79 4.68 -1.02 18.06
CA ALA A 79 6.02 -1.58 18.27
C ALA A 79 6.39 -2.61 17.19
N MET A 80 5.44 -3.48 16.82
CA MET A 80 5.62 -4.44 15.72
C MET A 80 5.76 -3.77 14.36
N PHE A 81 5.03 -2.68 14.11
CA PHE A 81 5.18 -1.86 12.91
C PHE A 81 6.59 -1.26 12.86
N ALA A 82 7.04 -0.61 13.94
CA ALA A 82 8.37 -0.02 14.03
C ALA A 82 9.49 -1.06 13.85
N TYR A 83 9.31 -2.27 14.40
CA TYR A 83 10.27 -3.38 14.23
C TYR A 83 10.38 -3.86 12.78
N ARG A 84 9.30 -3.78 12.00
CA ARG A 84 9.28 -4.25 10.60
C ARG A 84 9.75 -3.22 9.60
N LEU A 85 9.85 -1.93 9.98
CA LEU A 85 10.39 -0.90 9.08
C LEU A 85 11.79 -1.28 8.56
N PRO A 86 12.07 -1.09 7.25
CA PRO A 86 11.24 -0.44 6.23
C PRO A 86 10.21 -1.35 5.53
N PHE A 87 10.21 -2.65 5.82
CA PHE A 87 9.43 -3.67 5.10
C PHE A 87 8.00 -3.75 5.66
N VAL A 88 7.23 -2.71 5.40
CA VAL A 88 5.82 -2.60 5.79
C VAL A 88 4.99 -2.15 4.61
N TRP A 89 3.75 -2.64 4.52
CA TRP A 89 2.84 -2.23 3.47
C TRP A 89 2.38 -0.77 3.64
N ASP A 90 2.02 -0.08 2.57
CA ASP A 90 1.57 1.32 2.63
C ASP A 90 0.35 1.48 3.54
N HIS A 91 -0.55 0.50 3.49
CA HIS A 91 -1.73 0.47 4.36
C HIS A 91 -1.37 0.32 5.85
N GLU A 92 -0.22 -0.28 6.18
CA GLU A 92 0.23 -0.39 7.56
C GLU A 92 0.72 0.96 8.10
N CYS A 93 1.30 1.82 7.26
CA CYS A 93 1.57 3.20 7.63
C CYS A 93 0.28 3.97 7.90
N TRP A 94 -0.76 3.77 7.08
CA TRP A 94 -2.09 4.37 7.30
C TRP A 94 -2.70 3.90 8.63
N ALA A 95 -2.55 2.60 8.92
CA ALA A 95 -2.91 2.04 10.21
C ALA A 95 -2.09 2.68 11.34
N ALA A 96 -0.77 2.73 11.25
CA ALA A 96 0.10 3.23 12.31
C ALA A 96 -0.19 4.70 12.67
N VAL A 97 -0.41 5.58 11.69
CA VAL A 97 -0.72 6.99 11.98
C VAL A 97 -2.06 7.16 12.70
N THR A 98 -3.06 6.35 12.36
CA THR A 98 -4.37 6.37 13.04
C THR A 98 -4.30 5.71 14.42
N GLU A 99 -3.55 4.63 14.56
CA GLU A 99 -3.34 3.93 15.83
C GLU A 99 -2.54 4.79 16.84
N ALA A 100 -1.56 5.56 16.38
CA ALA A 100 -0.86 6.54 17.22
C ALA A 100 -1.81 7.60 17.80
N SER A 101 -2.74 8.12 16.99
CA SER A 101 -3.78 9.05 17.47
C SER A 101 -4.68 8.41 18.53
N PHE A 102 -5.03 7.12 18.37
CA PHE A 102 -5.80 6.38 19.37
C PHE A 102 -5.03 6.27 20.70
N VAL A 103 -3.78 5.83 20.65
CA VAL A 103 -2.92 5.67 21.84
C VAL A 103 -2.80 7.01 22.58
N LEU A 104 -2.52 8.10 21.87
CA LEU A 104 -2.42 9.44 22.46
C LEU A 104 -3.75 9.91 23.09
N ALA A 105 -4.88 9.62 22.45
CA ALA A 105 -6.21 9.97 22.97
C ALA A 105 -6.56 9.19 24.24
N ALA A 106 -6.28 7.88 24.25
CA ALA A 106 -6.56 6.97 25.37
C ALA A 106 -5.60 7.19 26.55
N ALA A 107 -4.33 7.50 26.29
CA ALA A 107 -3.34 7.81 27.32
C ALA A 107 -3.66 9.08 28.13
N GLN A 108 -4.44 10.01 27.56
CA GLN A 108 -4.93 11.21 28.27
C GLN A 108 -6.10 10.93 29.23
N GLY A 109 -6.42 9.66 29.47
CA GLY A 109 -7.45 9.20 30.40
C GLY A 109 -8.70 8.68 29.70
N GLU A 110 -9.46 7.86 30.43
CA GLU A 110 -10.59 7.07 29.92
C GLU A 110 -11.80 7.92 29.50
N THR A 111 -11.93 9.13 30.04
CA THR A 111 -13.04 10.01 29.72
C THR A 111 -12.79 10.71 28.39
N ARG A 112 -13.83 10.81 27.55
CA ARG A 112 -13.80 11.56 26.29
C ARG A 112 -12.79 11.05 25.25
N VAL A 113 -12.37 9.78 25.32
CA VAL A 113 -11.48 9.17 24.31
C VAL A 113 -12.07 9.34 22.91
N VAL A 114 -13.37 9.06 22.73
CA VAL A 114 -14.08 9.26 21.45
C VAL A 114 -13.97 10.71 20.98
N GLN A 115 -14.26 11.69 21.85
CA GLN A 115 -14.21 13.12 21.48
C GLN A 115 -12.81 13.59 21.06
N ARG A 116 -11.75 12.96 21.58
CA ARG A 116 -10.36 13.25 21.20
C ARG A 116 -9.94 12.52 19.92
N PHE A 117 -10.20 11.21 19.85
CA PHE A 117 -9.71 10.31 18.81
C PHE A 117 -10.48 10.46 17.49
N TRP A 118 -11.81 10.52 17.53
CA TRP A 118 -12.66 10.47 16.33
C TRP A 118 -12.35 11.60 15.33
N PRO A 119 -12.27 12.87 15.77
CA PRO A 119 -11.97 13.97 14.85
C PRO A 119 -10.55 13.88 14.28
N ALA A 120 -9.58 13.44 15.09
CA ALA A 120 -8.20 13.23 14.66
C ALA A 120 -8.13 12.13 13.59
N ALA A 121 -8.69 10.95 13.85
CA ALA A 121 -8.69 9.85 12.89
C ALA A 121 -9.43 10.20 11.60
N ARG A 122 -10.56 10.90 11.69
CA ARG A 122 -11.28 11.39 10.51
C ARG A 122 -10.42 12.33 9.67
N ALA A 123 -9.76 13.30 10.29
CA ALA A 123 -8.86 14.22 9.58
C ALA A 123 -7.70 13.46 8.90
N GLN A 124 -7.13 12.46 9.57
CA GLN A 124 -6.10 11.61 9.00
C GLN A 124 -6.60 10.84 7.79
N LEU A 125 -7.75 10.15 7.88
CA LEU A 125 -8.33 9.41 6.75
C LEU A 125 -8.60 10.31 5.54
N LEU A 126 -9.17 11.50 5.76
CA LEU A 126 -9.40 12.47 4.69
C LEU A 126 -8.10 12.86 3.98
N LEU A 127 -7.03 13.12 4.73
CA LEU A 127 -5.73 13.47 4.18
C LEU A 127 -5.06 12.29 3.47
N LEU A 128 -5.20 11.07 3.99
CA LEU A 128 -4.64 9.86 3.38
C LEU A 128 -5.27 9.56 2.03
N TYR A 129 -6.61 9.61 1.92
CA TYR A 129 -7.31 9.46 0.64
C TYR A 129 -6.99 10.62 -0.31
N ALA A 130 -6.90 11.85 0.19
CA ALA A 130 -6.48 12.99 -0.63
C ALA A 130 -5.05 12.81 -1.15
N GLY A 131 -4.14 12.28 -0.34
CA GLY A 131 -2.77 11.96 -0.75
C GLY A 131 -2.73 10.88 -1.83
N ALA A 132 -3.49 9.79 -1.66
CA ALA A 132 -3.60 8.72 -2.67
C ALA A 132 -4.07 9.22 -4.03
N ALA A 133 -5.09 10.08 -4.03
CA ALA A 133 -5.60 10.72 -5.24
C ALA A 133 -4.58 11.69 -5.85
N PHE A 134 -3.96 12.53 -5.00
CA PHE A 134 -3.02 13.55 -5.42
C PHE A 134 -1.84 12.93 -6.19
N TRP A 135 -1.24 11.88 -5.65
CA TRP A 135 -0.05 11.28 -6.29
C TRP A 135 -0.34 10.56 -7.60
N LYS A 136 -1.60 10.21 -7.88
CA LYS A 136 -2.03 9.68 -9.18
C LYS A 136 -2.16 10.75 -10.26
N LEU A 137 -2.01 12.04 -9.91
CA LEU A 137 -1.97 13.14 -10.86
C LEU A 137 -0.58 13.28 -11.52
N ASN A 138 -0.19 12.25 -12.29
CA ASN A 138 1.10 12.18 -12.97
C ASN A 138 0.95 11.58 -14.38
N THR A 139 1.95 11.78 -15.24
CA THR A 139 1.90 11.37 -16.66
C THR A 139 1.76 9.85 -16.82
N SER A 140 2.53 9.07 -16.07
CA SER A 140 2.51 7.60 -16.15
C SER A 140 1.17 7.00 -15.72
N PHE A 141 0.53 7.54 -14.67
CA PHE A 141 -0.75 7.02 -14.20
C PHE A 141 -1.87 7.40 -15.16
N LEU A 142 -1.86 8.61 -15.71
CA LEU A 142 -2.91 9.06 -16.64
C LEU A 142 -2.79 8.43 -18.04
N ASP A 143 -1.65 7.81 -18.36
CA ASP A 143 -1.52 6.99 -19.55
C ASP A 143 -2.06 5.57 -19.31
N HIS A 144 -3.19 5.28 -19.94
CA HIS A 144 -3.82 3.94 -19.88
C HIS A 144 -2.90 2.78 -20.25
N ARG A 145 -1.82 3.02 -21.00
CA ARG A 145 -0.86 1.99 -21.44
C ARG A 145 0.10 1.55 -20.34
N THR A 146 0.24 2.34 -19.28
CA THR A 146 1.14 2.09 -18.15
C THR A 146 0.45 2.12 -16.79
N SER A 147 -0.75 2.71 -16.70
CA SER A 147 -1.48 2.93 -15.46
C SER A 147 -1.78 1.64 -14.69
N CYS A 148 -1.52 1.64 -13.39
CA CYS A 148 -2.03 0.59 -12.51
C CYS A 148 -3.56 0.54 -12.45
N GLY A 149 -4.25 1.68 -12.66
CA GLY A 149 -5.71 1.70 -12.75
C GLY A 149 -6.25 0.85 -13.90
N THR A 150 -5.54 0.84 -15.04
CA THR A 150 -5.87 0.01 -16.20
C THR A 150 -5.70 -1.47 -15.89
N VAL A 151 -4.57 -1.86 -15.31
CA VAL A 151 -4.26 -3.25 -14.98
C VAL A 151 -5.31 -3.82 -14.03
N ILE A 152 -5.57 -3.12 -12.92
CA ILE A 152 -6.52 -3.58 -11.90
C ILE A 152 -7.95 -3.67 -12.47
N LEU A 153 -8.39 -2.66 -13.24
CA LEU A 153 -9.72 -2.69 -13.83
C LEU A 153 -9.85 -3.81 -14.87
N ALA A 154 -8.84 -4.04 -15.70
CA ALA A 154 -8.85 -5.12 -16.69
C ALA A 154 -8.96 -6.50 -16.02
N GLN A 155 -8.28 -6.71 -14.89
CA GLN A 155 -8.40 -7.95 -14.11
C GLN A 155 -9.80 -8.16 -13.54
N VAL A 156 -10.37 -7.14 -12.90
CA VAL A 156 -11.75 -7.19 -12.38
C VAL A 156 -12.72 -7.45 -13.53
N TRP A 157 -12.57 -6.75 -14.65
CA TRP A 157 -13.42 -6.90 -15.82
C TRP A 157 -13.35 -8.33 -16.39
N ALA A 158 -12.14 -8.86 -16.57
CA ALA A 158 -11.92 -10.22 -17.05
C ALA A 158 -12.49 -11.29 -16.11
N ALA A 159 -12.48 -11.04 -14.80
CA ALA A 159 -12.92 -12.02 -13.81
C ALA A 159 -14.44 -12.11 -13.65
N TYR A 160 -15.18 -11.03 -13.92
CA TYR A 160 -16.60 -10.95 -13.59
C TYR A 160 -17.53 -10.59 -14.76
N MET A 161 -17.01 -10.10 -15.88
CA MET A 161 -17.85 -9.79 -17.05
C MET A 161 -17.92 -10.98 -18.01
N PRO A 162 -19.08 -11.19 -18.68
CA PRO A 162 -19.16 -12.15 -19.78
C PRO A 162 -18.11 -11.83 -20.85
N SER A 163 -17.40 -12.85 -21.34
CA SER A 163 -16.23 -12.67 -22.22
C SER A 163 -16.52 -11.84 -23.49
N THR A 164 -17.70 -12.00 -24.08
CA THR A 164 -18.14 -11.21 -25.24
C THR A 164 -18.21 -9.73 -24.93
N LEU A 165 -18.92 -9.36 -23.87
CA LEU A 165 -19.03 -7.98 -23.39
C LEU A 165 -17.67 -7.43 -22.92
N ALA A 166 -16.84 -8.30 -22.35
CA ALA A 166 -15.53 -7.92 -21.86
C ALA A 166 -14.64 -7.39 -23.01
N VAL A 167 -14.53 -8.15 -24.09
CA VAL A 167 -13.69 -7.82 -25.25
C VAL A 167 -14.23 -6.60 -26.00
N ASP A 168 -15.54 -6.53 -26.24
CA ASP A 168 -16.16 -5.44 -27.01
C ASP A 168 -15.96 -4.06 -26.36
N LEU A 169 -15.98 -4.00 -25.03
CA LEU A 169 -15.83 -2.76 -24.27
C LEU A 169 -14.41 -2.50 -23.79
N ALA A 170 -13.49 -3.45 -23.95
CA ALA A 170 -12.13 -3.36 -23.41
C ALA A 170 -11.41 -2.06 -23.77
N PRO A 171 -11.41 -1.58 -25.04
CA PRO A 171 -10.69 -0.36 -25.40
C PRO A 171 -11.25 0.89 -24.71
N MET A 172 -12.56 0.93 -24.47
CA MET A 172 -13.20 2.05 -23.77
C MET A 172 -12.89 1.99 -22.27
N VAL A 173 -13.12 0.83 -21.65
CA VAL A 173 -12.96 0.62 -20.20
C VAL A 173 -11.52 0.90 -19.78
N THR A 174 -10.55 0.36 -20.50
CA THR A 174 -9.12 0.55 -20.22
C THR A 174 -8.68 2.01 -20.38
N ARG A 175 -9.10 2.71 -21.45
CA ARG A 175 -8.76 4.13 -21.67
C ARG A 175 -9.35 5.06 -20.62
N LEU A 176 -10.55 4.78 -20.14
CA LEU A 176 -11.21 5.59 -19.11
C LEU A 176 -10.76 5.22 -17.69
N SER A 177 -10.15 4.04 -17.51
CA SER A 177 -9.81 3.51 -16.19
C SER A 177 -8.95 4.45 -15.33
N PRO A 178 -7.91 5.15 -15.84
CA PRO A 178 -7.11 6.00 -14.97
C PRO A 178 -7.90 7.20 -14.46
N PHE A 179 -8.74 7.79 -15.32
CA PHE A 179 -9.59 8.91 -14.97
C PHE A 179 -10.72 8.50 -14.01
N ALA A 180 -11.28 7.31 -14.19
CA ALA A 180 -12.27 6.75 -13.27
C ALA A 180 -11.67 6.50 -11.89
N ALA A 181 -10.47 5.91 -11.83
CA ALA A 181 -9.74 5.68 -10.58
C ALA A 181 -9.39 6.99 -9.87
N LEU A 182 -8.78 7.95 -10.59
CA LEU A 182 -8.44 9.26 -10.05
C LEU A 182 -9.69 10.03 -9.59
N GLY A 183 -10.73 10.07 -10.43
CA GLY A 183 -11.99 10.74 -10.12
C GLY A 183 -12.66 10.15 -8.88
N GLY A 184 -12.70 8.81 -8.78
CA GLY A 184 -13.17 8.11 -7.60
C GLY A 184 -12.39 8.51 -6.35
N GLU A 185 -11.06 8.42 -6.39
CA GLU A 185 -10.21 8.75 -5.25
C GLU A 185 -10.27 10.23 -4.84
N VAL A 186 -10.45 11.17 -5.78
CA VAL A 186 -10.70 12.60 -5.46
C VAL A 186 -12.07 12.79 -4.81
N MET A 187 -13.09 12.07 -5.28
CA MET A 187 -14.45 12.16 -4.73
C MET A 187 -14.52 11.61 -3.30
N LEU A 188 -13.74 10.58 -2.94
CA LEU A 188 -13.78 9.96 -1.61
C LEU A 188 -13.58 10.96 -0.45
N PRO A 189 -12.46 11.70 -0.34
CA PRO A 189 -12.24 12.63 0.77
C PRO A 189 -13.23 13.81 0.72
N LEU A 190 -13.62 14.28 -0.47
CA LEU A 190 -14.62 15.34 -0.60
C LEU A 190 -15.99 14.88 -0.07
N ALA A 191 -16.48 13.73 -0.54
CA ALA A 191 -17.73 13.15 -0.08
C ALA A 191 -17.66 12.80 1.41
N MET A 192 -16.56 12.25 1.93
CA MET A 192 -16.42 11.96 3.37
C MET A 192 -16.36 13.24 4.23
N GLY A 193 -15.82 14.34 3.69
CA GLY A 193 -15.78 15.64 4.34
C GLY A 193 -17.18 16.26 4.46
N TYR A 194 -17.88 16.38 3.34
CA TYR A 194 -19.15 17.13 3.23
C TYR A 194 -20.40 16.26 3.44
N PHE A 195 -20.37 15.00 3.02
CA PHE A 195 -21.49 14.06 3.06
C PHE A 195 -21.05 12.71 3.63
N PRO A 196 -20.70 12.62 4.93
CA PRO A 196 -19.90 11.53 5.47
C PRO A 196 -20.45 10.12 5.18
N ARG A 197 -21.78 9.99 5.19
CA ARG A 197 -22.48 8.74 4.84
C ARG A 197 -22.28 8.32 3.40
N LEU A 198 -22.45 9.27 2.47
CA LEU A 198 -22.19 9.03 1.05
C LEU A 198 -20.71 8.71 0.83
N GLY A 199 -19.81 9.50 1.44
CA GLY A 199 -18.38 9.25 1.33
C GLY A 199 -17.94 7.89 1.86
N VAL A 200 -18.44 7.48 3.02
CA VAL A 200 -18.18 6.14 3.58
C VAL A 200 -18.76 5.04 2.69
N GLY A 201 -19.99 5.21 2.19
CA GLY A 201 -20.59 4.27 1.24
C GLY A 201 -19.77 4.12 -0.05
N LEU A 202 -19.34 5.24 -0.64
CA LEU A 202 -18.46 5.25 -1.82
C LEU A 202 -17.10 4.61 -1.54
N ALA A 203 -16.49 4.89 -0.38
CA ALA A 203 -15.22 4.29 0.00
C ALA A 203 -15.34 2.77 0.18
N LEU A 204 -16.43 2.29 0.79
CA LEU A 204 -16.72 0.86 0.90
C LEU A 204 -16.92 0.20 -0.47
N LEU A 205 -17.63 0.84 -1.40
CA LEU A 205 -17.77 0.32 -2.77
C LEU A 205 -16.44 0.30 -3.52
N PHE A 206 -15.62 1.34 -3.37
CA PHE A 206 -14.26 1.37 -3.92
C PHE A 206 -13.43 0.21 -3.39
N HIS A 207 -13.38 0.01 -2.07
CA HIS A 207 -12.63 -1.09 -1.47
C HIS A 207 -13.22 -2.47 -1.78
N LEU A 208 -14.52 -2.57 -2.06
CA LEU A 208 -15.14 -3.78 -2.58
C LEU A 208 -14.54 -4.15 -3.95
N LEU A 209 -14.37 -3.18 -4.85
CA LEU A 209 -13.72 -3.42 -6.14
C LEU A 209 -12.26 -3.85 -5.98
N VAL A 210 -11.54 -3.22 -5.06
CA VAL A 210 -10.14 -3.56 -4.74
C VAL A 210 -10.01 -4.98 -4.20
N VAL A 211 -10.89 -5.41 -3.28
CA VAL A 211 -10.85 -6.78 -2.73
C VAL A 211 -11.39 -7.83 -3.73
N LEU A 212 -12.14 -7.41 -4.75
CA LEU A 212 -12.58 -8.28 -5.83
C LEU A 212 -11.50 -8.45 -6.91
N ALA A 213 -10.45 -7.62 -6.94
CA ALA A 213 -9.34 -7.79 -7.87
C ALA A 213 -8.69 -9.18 -7.70
N PRO A 214 -8.55 -9.97 -8.78
CA PRO A 214 -7.75 -11.19 -8.78
C PRO A 214 -6.28 -10.95 -8.35
N ALA A 215 -5.59 -12.02 -7.97
CA ALA A 215 -4.14 -12.00 -7.81
C ALA A 215 -3.44 -11.59 -9.13
N PRO A 216 -2.30 -10.87 -9.07
CA PRO A 216 -1.59 -10.46 -7.86
C PRO A 216 -2.15 -9.19 -7.17
N ASN A 217 -3.03 -8.42 -7.82
CA ASN A 217 -3.50 -7.12 -7.30
C ASN A 217 -4.64 -7.19 -6.28
N PHE A 218 -4.93 -8.37 -5.77
CA PHE A 218 -5.79 -8.53 -4.62
C PHE A 218 -5.16 -7.80 -3.41
N ALA A 219 -5.64 -6.58 -3.11
CA ALA A 219 -5.19 -5.78 -1.97
C ALA A 219 -6.18 -5.86 -0.80
N GLY A 220 -6.53 -7.10 -0.40
CA GLY A 220 -7.47 -7.36 0.68
C GLY A 220 -7.04 -6.76 2.01
N GLY A 221 -5.73 -6.70 2.28
CA GLY A 221 -5.18 -6.18 3.52
C GLY A 221 -5.45 -4.70 3.66
N PHE A 222 -5.22 -3.96 2.58
CA PHE A 222 -5.56 -2.55 2.49
C PHE A 222 -7.07 -2.32 2.66
N SER A 223 -7.91 -3.07 1.96
CA SER A 223 -9.37 -2.92 2.05
C SER A 223 -9.93 -3.19 3.44
N VAL A 224 -9.47 -4.25 4.13
CA VAL A 224 -9.86 -4.56 5.52
C VAL A 224 -9.34 -3.48 6.49
N THR A 225 -8.11 -3.02 6.29
CA THR A 225 -7.51 -1.93 7.09
C THR A 225 -8.33 -0.65 6.99
N CYS A 226 -8.74 -0.26 5.78
CA CYS A 226 -9.57 0.91 5.55
C CYS A 226 -11.00 0.72 6.08
N ALA A 227 -11.63 -0.42 5.81
CA ALA A 227 -13.00 -0.70 6.25
C ALA A 227 -13.17 -0.61 7.77
N SER A 228 -12.21 -1.14 8.54
CA SER A 228 -12.22 -1.04 10.01
C SER A 228 -12.15 0.41 10.55
N ARG A 229 -11.75 1.38 9.72
CA ARG A 229 -11.56 2.79 10.07
C ARG A 229 -12.59 3.71 9.45
N LEU A 230 -13.29 3.31 8.38
CA LEU A 230 -14.32 4.14 7.73
C LEU A 230 -15.48 4.48 8.67
N ILE A 231 -15.75 3.65 9.68
CA ILE A 231 -16.71 3.96 10.76
C ILE A 231 -16.37 5.27 11.50
N LEU A 232 -15.07 5.65 11.55
CA LEU A 232 -14.58 6.87 12.20
C LEU A 232 -14.93 8.15 11.42
N CYS A 233 -15.30 8.02 10.14
CA CYS A 233 -15.80 9.13 9.35
C CYS A 233 -17.28 9.44 9.62
N LEU A 234 -18.02 8.52 10.24
CA LEU A 234 -19.41 8.72 10.62
C LEU A 234 -19.53 9.45 11.98
N PRO A 235 -20.66 10.12 12.26
CA PRO A 235 -20.98 10.52 13.63
C PRO A 235 -20.92 9.30 14.56
N TRP A 236 -20.30 9.45 15.74
CA TRP A 236 -20.13 8.32 16.67
C TRP A 236 -21.48 7.78 17.17
N GLU A 237 -22.54 8.59 17.15
CA GLU A 237 -23.91 8.13 17.42
C GLU A 237 -24.39 7.10 16.37
N ALA A 238 -24.05 7.31 15.10
CA ALA A 238 -24.33 6.36 14.03
C ALA A 238 -23.50 5.08 14.20
N ALA A 239 -22.22 5.21 14.55
CA ALA A 239 -21.37 4.05 14.87
C ALA A 239 -21.93 3.24 16.06
N ALA A 240 -22.37 3.91 17.12
CA ALA A 240 -22.96 3.28 18.30
C ALA A 240 -24.23 2.49 18.00
N SER A 241 -24.97 2.86 16.94
CA SER A 241 -26.17 2.14 16.51
C SER A 241 -25.88 0.78 15.89
N ALA A 242 -24.66 0.57 15.37
CA ALA A 242 -24.26 -0.68 14.73
C ALA A 242 -23.92 -1.81 15.73
N SER A 243 -23.78 -1.51 17.03
CA SER A 243 -23.35 -2.49 18.04
C SER A 243 -24.28 -3.70 18.13
N GLY A 244 -25.58 -3.51 17.94
CA GLY A 244 -26.56 -4.60 18.00
C GLY A 244 -26.57 -5.52 16.77
N HIS A 245 -25.88 -5.12 15.69
CA HIS A 245 -25.97 -5.80 14.40
C HIS A 245 -24.77 -6.72 14.13
N ILE A 246 -23.67 -6.57 14.89
CA ILE A 246 -22.39 -7.25 14.59
C ILE A 246 -22.54 -8.78 14.66
N SER A 247 -23.24 -9.32 15.64
CA SER A 247 -23.44 -10.78 15.78
C SER A 247 -24.30 -11.36 14.65
N ALA A 248 -25.39 -10.69 14.27
CA ALA A 248 -26.25 -11.11 13.17
C ALA A 248 -25.55 -11.01 11.81
N LEU A 249 -24.77 -9.94 11.61
CA LEU A 249 -24.02 -9.72 10.37
C LEU A 249 -22.79 -10.63 10.28
N ALA A 250 -22.20 -11.06 11.40
CA ALA A 250 -21.10 -12.03 11.42
C ALA A 250 -21.51 -13.37 10.79
N VAL A 251 -22.73 -13.84 11.07
CA VAL A 251 -23.27 -15.06 10.45
C VAL A 251 -23.42 -14.90 8.94
N LEU A 252 -23.95 -13.75 8.49
CA LEU A 252 -24.09 -13.47 7.05
C LEU A 252 -22.74 -13.32 6.34
N GLY A 253 -21.78 -12.64 6.98
CA GLY A 253 -20.41 -12.50 6.48
C GLY A 253 -19.71 -13.87 6.36
N ALA A 254 -19.88 -14.75 7.34
CA ALA A 254 -19.37 -16.12 7.28
C ALA A 254 -20.05 -16.94 6.17
N ALA A 255 -21.36 -16.79 5.95
CA ALA A 255 -22.05 -17.46 4.85
C ALA A 255 -21.55 -16.99 3.48
N LEU A 256 -21.33 -15.67 3.31
CA LEU A 256 -20.73 -15.12 2.08
C LEU A 256 -19.29 -15.60 1.88
N ALA A 257 -18.51 -15.73 2.96
CA ALA A 257 -17.16 -16.30 2.91
C ALA A 257 -17.14 -17.71 2.29
N VAL A 258 -18.04 -18.57 2.78
CA VAL A 258 -18.19 -19.96 2.32
C VAL A 258 -18.68 -20.00 0.87
N ALA A 259 -19.57 -19.10 0.47
CA ALA A 259 -20.09 -19.06 -0.90
C ALA A 259 -19.05 -18.62 -1.94
N PHE A 260 -18.14 -17.72 -1.57
CA PHE A 260 -17.20 -17.13 -2.52
C PHE A 260 -15.81 -17.79 -2.56
N ILE A 261 -15.47 -18.71 -1.62
CA ILE A 261 -14.21 -19.50 -1.54
C ILE A 261 -12.99 -18.80 -2.19
N ARG A 262 -12.70 -17.56 -1.80
CA ARG A 262 -11.62 -16.76 -2.41
C ARG A 262 -10.57 -16.31 -1.41
N SER A 263 -10.98 -15.71 -0.29
CA SER A 263 -10.08 -15.34 0.83
C SER A 263 -10.86 -14.98 2.09
N ALA A 264 -10.27 -15.11 3.28
CA ALA A 264 -10.90 -14.62 4.52
C ALA A 264 -10.79 -13.08 4.63
N ALA A 265 -9.92 -12.41 3.88
CA ALA A 265 -10.00 -10.96 3.69
C ALA A 265 -11.32 -10.54 3.05
N PHE A 266 -11.78 -11.24 2.00
CA PHE A 266 -13.07 -10.92 1.40
C PHE A 266 -14.21 -11.11 2.40
N ALA A 267 -14.20 -12.21 3.15
CA ALA A 267 -15.16 -12.48 4.21
C ALA A 267 -15.18 -11.39 5.29
N THR A 268 -13.99 -11.05 5.78
CA THR A 268 -13.78 -10.02 6.81
C THR A 268 -14.22 -8.65 6.29
N PHE A 269 -13.86 -8.32 5.05
CA PHE A 269 -14.30 -7.10 4.38
C PHE A 269 -15.82 -7.07 4.22
N ALA A 270 -16.46 -8.15 3.75
CA ALA A 270 -17.91 -8.24 3.59
C ALA A 270 -18.64 -8.03 4.93
N LEU A 271 -18.13 -8.62 6.01
CA LEU A 271 -18.63 -8.37 7.36
C LEU A 271 -18.51 -6.89 7.74
N MET A 272 -17.32 -6.30 7.60
CA MET A 272 -17.09 -4.88 7.91
C MET A 272 -17.95 -3.96 7.04
N PHE A 273 -18.14 -4.32 5.77
CA PHE A 273 -19.00 -3.63 4.82
C PHE A 273 -20.44 -3.61 5.34
N LEU A 274 -20.99 -4.78 5.67
CA LEU A 274 -22.35 -4.89 6.19
C LEU A 274 -22.54 -4.11 7.50
N VAL A 275 -21.58 -4.21 8.43
CA VAL A 275 -21.64 -3.48 9.71
C VAL A 275 -21.61 -1.97 9.47
N THR A 276 -20.69 -1.48 8.64
CA THR A 276 -20.54 -0.05 8.37
C THR A 276 -21.73 0.50 7.59
N VAL A 277 -22.25 -0.26 6.62
CA VAL A 277 -23.49 0.09 5.90
C VAL A 277 -24.69 0.14 6.86
N SER A 278 -24.79 -0.79 7.81
CA SER A 278 -25.84 -0.73 8.83
C SER A 278 -25.75 0.55 9.67
N ALA A 279 -24.54 0.99 10.02
CA ALA A 279 -24.31 2.27 10.71
C ALA A 279 -24.73 3.48 9.86
N VAL A 280 -24.46 3.44 8.55
CA VAL A 280 -24.86 4.50 7.60
C VAL A 280 -26.39 4.67 7.59
N PHE A 281 -27.14 3.57 7.58
CA PHE A 281 -28.61 3.60 7.52
C PHE A 281 -29.28 3.82 8.89
N ALA A 282 -28.78 3.19 9.95
CA ALA A 282 -29.40 3.23 11.28
C ALA A 282 -29.29 4.61 11.97
N GLY A 283 -28.32 5.44 11.58
CA GLY A 283 -28.06 6.73 12.22
C GLY A 283 -29.11 7.85 12.00
N GLY A 284 -30.15 7.66 11.17
CA GLY A 284 -31.19 8.68 10.88
C GLY A 284 -30.64 10.06 10.46
N LEU A 285 -31.44 11.12 10.32
CA LEU A 285 -30.91 12.49 10.10
C LEU A 285 -30.43 13.16 11.41
N GLN A 286 -29.80 12.41 12.32
CA GLN A 286 -29.32 12.96 13.57
C GLN A 286 -28.25 14.03 13.30
N LYS A 287 -28.53 15.27 13.74
CA LYS A 287 -27.53 16.34 13.77
C LYS A 287 -26.42 15.94 14.74
N SER A 288 -25.19 15.92 14.25
CA SER A 288 -24.00 15.70 15.07
C SER A 288 -24.04 16.61 16.29
N SER A 289 -23.99 16.02 17.48
CA SER A 289 -23.83 16.79 18.70
C SER A 289 -22.39 17.31 18.74
N GLY A 290 -22.20 18.60 18.45
CA GLY A 290 -20.89 19.25 18.31
C GLY A 290 -20.18 19.49 19.64
N THR A 291 -19.99 18.45 20.46
CA THR A 291 -19.45 18.57 21.81
C THR A 291 -17.99 18.08 21.88
N GLY A 292 -17.07 19.03 22.07
CA GLY A 292 -15.80 18.79 22.76
C GLY A 292 -14.65 18.13 21.99
N SER A 293 -14.43 18.44 20.70
CA SER A 293 -13.24 17.97 19.98
C SER A 293 -11.94 18.49 20.64
N SER A 294 -10.95 17.60 20.83
CA SER A 294 -9.57 18.02 21.11
C SER A 294 -8.96 18.62 19.84
N ALA A 295 -9.05 19.95 19.74
CA ALA A 295 -8.48 20.69 18.61
C ALA A 295 -6.96 20.45 18.47
N THR A 296 -6.24 20.29 19.60
CA THR A 296 -4.79 20.06 19.59
C THR A 296 -4.44 18.71 18.98
N LEU A 297 -5.03 17.60 19.46
CA LEU A 297 -4.74 16.28 18.91
C LEU A 297 -5.12 16.21 17.43
N THR A 298 -6.30 16.74 17.07
CA THR A 298 -6.76 16.78 15.68
C THR A 298 -5.78 17.53 14.77
N ARG A 299 -5.29 18.69 15.19
CA ARG A 299 -4.29 19.46 14.43
C ARG A 299 -2.96 18.73 14.33
N CYS A 300 -2.44 18.18 15.43
CA CYS A 300 -1.18 17.45 15.41
C CYS A 300 -1.25 16.22 14.50
N SER A 301 -2.33 15.43 14.60
CA SER A 301 -2.58 14.27 13.75
C SER A 301 -2.76 14.65 12.28
N ALA A 302 -3.45 15.76 11.99
CA ALA A 302 -3.59 16.25 10.62
C ALA A 302 -2.24 16.71 10.04
N VAL A 303 -1.45 17.47 10.80
CA VAL A 303 -0.12 17.93 10.38
C VAL A 303 0.83 16.75 10.16
N SER A 304 0.88 15.79 11.08
CA SER A 304 1.76 14.62 10.92
C SER A 304 1.37 13.77 9.70
N THR A 305 0.06 13.55 9.48
CA THR A 305 -0.42 12.85 8.29
C THR A 305 -0.19 13.65 7.01
N PHE A 306 -0.31 14.98 7.04
CA PHE A 306 0.02 15.83 5.89
C PHE A 306 1.51 15.74 5.54
N VAL A 307 2.39 15.79 6.54
CA VAL A 307 3.84 15.63 6.34
C VAL A 307 4.14 14.27 5.71
N TYR A 308 3.57 13.20 6.27
CA TYR A 308 3.71 11.85 5.73
C TYR A 308 3.17 11.73 4.29
N ALA A 309 1.95 12.19 4.05
CA ALA A 309 1.26 11.97 2.79
C ALA A 309 1.79 12.84 1.66
N PHE A 310 2.26 14.06 1.94
CA PHE A 310 2.63 15.03 0.91
C PHE A 310 4.10 15.46 0.98
N VAL A 311 4.61 15.80 2.17
CA VAL A 311 5.95 16.40 2.29
C VAL A 311 7.06 15.37 2.09
N LEU A 312 6.96 14.18 2.69
CA LEU A 312 8.01 13.17 2.59
C LEU A 312 8.25 12.67 1.15
N PRO A 313 7.23 12.43 0.31
CA PRO A 313 7.46 12.12 -1.12
C PRO A 313 8.10 13.27 -1.91
N VAL A 314 7.69 14.54 -1.67
CA VAL A 314 8.31 15.72 -2.30
C VAL A 314 9.80 15.79 -1.97
N LEU A 315 10.15 15.55 -0.70
CA LEU A 315 11.55 15.56 -0.27
C LEU A 315 12.34 14.34 -0.76
N GLY A 316 11.69 13.28 -1.24
CA GLY A 316 12.36 12.01 -1.53
C GLY A 316 12.82 11.28 -0.27
N LEU A 317 12.05 11.35 0.81
CA LEU A 317 12.37 10.66 2.07
C LEU A 317 11.49 9.43 2.29
N GLN A 318 10.65 9.07 1.32
CA GLN A 318 9.72 7.97 1.44
C GLN A 318 9.32 7.46 0.05
N HIS A 319 9.75 6.24 -0.28
CA HIS A 319 9.45 5.59 -1.56
C HIS A 319 8.48 4.43 -1.34
N MET A 320 8.91 3.49 -0.50
CA MET A 320 8.05 2.45 0.05
C MET A 320 7.24 3.01 1.21
N ALA A 321 6.08 2.39 1.42
CA ALA A 321 5.15 2.73 2.47
C ALA A 321 4.62 4.17 2.36
N SER A 322 4.59 4.73 1.14
CA SER A 322 4.20 6.09 0.81
C SER A 322 2.71 6.19 0.46
N CYS A 323 2.17 7.42 0.40
CA CYS A 323 0.80 7.63 -0.06
C CYS A 323 0.62 7.47 -1.57
N SER A 324 1.66 7.12 -2.34
CA SER A 324 1.61 6.99 -3.81
C SER A 324 1.44 5.54 -4.30
N MET A 325 0.77 4.70 -3.50
CA MET A 325 0.45 3.32 -3.88
C MET A 325 -0.29 3.27 -5.23
N TYR A 326 0.17 2.38 -6.12
CA TYR A 326 -0.35 2.21 -7.47
C TYR A 326 -0.40 3.50 -8.30
N ALA A 327 0.40 4.51 -7.96
CA ALA A 327 0.37 5.80 -8.65
C ALA A 327 1.36 5.88 -9.81
N ASN A 328 2.17 4.86 -10.10
CA ASN A 328 3.22 4.96 -11.13
C ASN A 328 4.18 6.17 -10.92
N LEU A 329 4.34 6.62 -9.68
CA LEU A 329 5.08 7.84 -9.35
C LEU A 329 6.58 7.62 -9.46
N LYS A 330 7.28 8.51 -10.18
CA LYS A 330 8.74 8.59 -10.14
C LYS A 330 9.18 9.21 -8.82
N HIS A 331 9.92 8.46 -8.02
CA HIS A 331 10.47 8.95 -6.76
C HIS A 331 11.93 9.39 -6.88
N TYR A 332 12.59 9.02 -7.97
CA TYR A 332 13.97 9.35 -8.29
C TYR A 332 14.14 9.46 -9.81
N GLY A 333 15.20 10.14 -10.26
CA GLY A 333 15.48 10.36 -11.68
C GLY A 333 14.53 11.36 -12.34
N GLY A 334 14.23 12.45 -11.63
CA GLY A 334 13.23 13.43 -12.00
C GLY A 334 11.83 13.09 -11.47
N SER A 335 10.84 13.89 -11.88
CA SER A 335 9.45 13.73 -11.46
C SER A 335 8.54 13.63 -12.67
N ASN A 336 7.51 12.78 -12.58
CA ASN A 336 6.43 12.69 -13.56
C ASN A 336 5.12 13.29 -13.05
N HIS A 337 5.11 13.84 -11.83
CA HIS A 337 3.93 14.43 -11.22
C HIS A 337 3.64 15.82 -11.81
N LEU A 338 2.37 16.13 -12.05
CA LEU A 338 1.99 17.30 -12.87
C LEU A 338 2.08 18.65 -12.13
N LEU A 339 2.12 18.64 -10.80
CA LEU A 339 2.04 19.87 -9.99
C LEU A 339 3.22 20.11 -9.05
N LEU A 340 3.85 19.04 -8.58
CA LEU A 340 4.89 19.09 -7.55
C LEU A 340 6.02 18.14 -7.91
N PRO A 341 7.27 18.51 -7.64
CA PRO A 341 8.40 17.62 -7.80
C PRO A 341 8.38 16.53 -6.72
N THR A 342 9.11 15.46 -6.99
CA THR A 342 9.46 14.37 -6.07
C THR A 342 10.97 14.32 -5.96
N GLY A 343 11.50 13.82 -4.85
CA GLY A 343 12.95 13.57 -4.77
C GLY A 343 13.82 14.81 -4.53
N LEU A 344 13.31 15.95 -4.03
CA LEU A 344 14.11 17.20 -3.96
C LEU A 344 15.45 17.07 -3.23
N LEU A 345 15.50 16.34 -2.11
CA LEU A 345 16.77 16.12 -1.40
C LEU A 345 17.69 15.14 -2.12
N GLN A 346 17.11 14.20 -2.85
CA GLN A 346 17.85 13.25 -3.67
C GLN A 346 18.50 13.95 -4.87
N ASP A 347 17.82 14.89 -5.49
CA ASP A 347 18.36 15.68 -6.60
C ASP A 347 19.43 16.66 -6.11
N ALA A 348 19.22 17.28 -4.94
CA ALA A 348 20.15 18.24 -4.36
C ALA A 348 21.44 17.58 -3.80
N PHE A 349 21.33 16.36 -3.27
CA PHE A 349 22.43 15.68 -2.59
C PHE A 349 22.59 14.22 -3.05
N PRO A 350 22.89 13.98 -4.35
CA PRO A 350 22.78 12.65 -4.93
C PRO A 350 23.74 11.62 -4.33
N VAL A 351 24.95 12.05 -3.94
CA VAL A 351 25.93 11.19 -3.27
C VAL A 351 25.48 10.82 -1.86
N THR A 352 24.88 11.76 -1.12
CA THR A 352 24.44 11.54 0.27
C THR A 352 23.27 10.57 0.34
N PHE A 353 22.31 10.70 -0.57
CA PHE A 353 21.14 9.82 -0.65
C PHE A 353 21.36 8.59 -1.54
N GLY A 354 22.49 8.52 -2.26
CA GLY A 354 22.77 7.49 -3.24
C GLY A 354 21.76 7.46 -4.38
N SER A 355 21.25 8.61 -4.81
CA SER A 355 20.22 8.72 -5.85
C SER A 355 20.77 8.73 -7.28
N GLU A 356 22.10 8.62 -7.44
CA GLU A 356 22.74 8.42 -8.75
C GLU A 356 22.07 7.27 -9.49
N LEU A 357 21.68 7.50 -10.74
CA LEU A 357 20.93 6.54 -11.53
C LEU A 357 21.86 5.56 -12.23
N LEU A 358 21.49 4.28 -12.19
CA LEU A 358 22.20 3.18 -12.81
C LEU A 358 21.22 2.38 -13.66
N ARG A 359 21.59 2.08 -14.90
CA ARG A 359 20.90 1.07 -15.69
C ARG A 359 21.62 -0.25 -15.54
N VAL A 360 20.96 -1.23 -14.93
CA VAL A 360 21.44 -2.61 -14.84
C VAL A 360 20.94 -3.35 -16.08
N ASP A 361 21.86 -3.74 -16.95
CA ASP A 361 21.58 -4.41 -18.22
C ASP A 361 21.42 -5.92 -18.03
N GLU A 362 22.23 -6.50 -17.13
CA GLU A 362 22.25 -7.94 -16.87
C GLU A 362 22.44 -8.16 -15.36
N ALA A 363 21.74 -9.12 -14.78
CA ALA A 363 21.90 -9.50 -13.38
C ALA A 363 21.58 -10.97 -13.16
N SER A 364 22.22 -11.58 -12.16
CA SER A 364 21.95 -12.96 -11.72
C SER A 364 21.29 -13.00 -10.34
N GLY A 365 20.58 -14.09 -10.06
CA GLY A 365 20.05 -14.40 -8.73
C GLY A 365 19.02 -13.38 -8.22
N LEU A 366 19.14 -12.97 -6.95
CA LEU A 366 18.20 -12.05 -6.29
C LEU A 366 18.02 -10.71 -7.03
N LEU A 367 19.06 -10.22 -7.70
CA LEU A 367 18.98 -8.98 -8.48
C LEU A 367 18.11 -9.15 -9.73
N ALA A 368 18.17 -10.31 -10.39
CA ALA A 368 17.25 -10.64 -11.47
C ALA A 368 15.80 -10.75 -10.96
N ALA A 369 15.62 -11.28 -9.75
CA ALA A 369 14.31 -11.39 -9.11
C ALA A 369 13.68 -10.03 -8.76
N GLN A 370 14.43 -8.93 -8.76
CA GLN A 370 13.87 -7.58 -8.60
C GLN A 370 13.20 -7.05 -9.88
N ASN A 371 13.39 -7.74 -11.01
CA ASN A 371 12.86 -7.37 -12.33
C ASN A 371 11.67 -8.25 -12.72
N VAL A 372 11.07 -8.93 -11.75
CA VAL A 372 9.99 -9.88 -12.01
C VAL A 372 8.74 -9.13 -12.40
N TRP A 373 8.25 -9.49 -13.57
CA TRP A 373 6.90 -9.20 -13.99
C TRP A 373 6.10 -10.50 -13.96
N THR A 374 4.81 -10.38 -13.68
CA THR A 374 3.94 -11.54 -13.60
C THR A 374 3.23 -11.75 -14.93
N GLU A 375 3.35 -12.96 -15.51
CA GLU A 375 2.40 -13.47 -16.51
C GLU A 375 1.07 -13.94 -15.87
N ILE A 376 0.91 -13.77 -14.56
CA ILE A 376 -0.21 -14.30 -13.75
C ILE A 376 -1.55 -13.65 -14.08
N GLU A 377 -1.53 -12.60 -14.90
CA GLU A 377 -2.74 -12.03 -15.44
C GLU A 377 -3.58 -13.11 -16.15
N PRO A 378 -4.88 -13.25 -15.80
CA PRO A 378 -5.76 -14.12 -16.56
C PRO A 378 -5.62 -13.86 -18.06
N GLU A 379 -5.61 -14.91 -18.89
CA GLU A 379 -5.39 -14.77 -20.34
C GLU A 379 -6.30 -13.69 -20.97
N LEU A 380 -7.55 -13.65 -20.50
CA LEU A 380 -8.50 -12.62 -20.89
C LEU A 380 -8.03 -11.22 -20.46
N ALA A 381 -7.58 -11.00 -19.21
CA ALA A 381 -7.06 -9.70 -18.77
C ALA A 381 -5.88 -9.23 -19.63
N THR A 382 -4.93 -10.11 -19.94
CA THR A 382 -3.82 -9.82 -20.85
C THR A 382 -4.34 -9.45 -22.25
N THR A 383 -5.36 -10.13 -22.74
CA THR A 383 -6.01 -9.82 -24.03
C THR A 383 -6.67 -8.44 -24.02
N LEU A 384 -7.40 -8.11 -22.94
CA LEU A 384 -8.05 -6.79 -22.78
C LEU A 384 -7.01 -5.67 -22.73
N LEU A 385 -5.90 -5.88 -22.03
CA LEU A 385 -4.79 -4.93 -21.94
C LEU A 385 -4.13 -4.71 -23.32
N ARG A 386 -3.81 -5.78 -24.04
CA ARG A 386 -3.22 -5.68 -25.39
C ARG A 386 -4.15 -5.01 -26.39
N ALA A 387 -5.47 -5.27 -26.32
CA ALA A 387 -6.48 -4.59 -27.14
C ALA A 387 -6.51 -3.07 -26.91
N ALA A 388 -5.98 -2.61 -25.78
CA ALA A 388 -5.87 -1.21 -25.40
C ALA A 388 -4.46 -0.62 -25.65
N ASN A 389 -3.58 -1.30 -26.39
CA ASN A 389 -2.17 -0.93 -26.57
C ASN A 389 -1.35 -0.87 -25.26
N HIS A 390 -1.77 -1.59 -24.22
CA HIS A 390 -0.94 -1.84 -23.05
C HIS A 390 -0.05 -3.06 -23.32
N SER A 391 1.14 -3.08 -22.71
CA SER A 391 2.08 -4.21 -22.77
C SER A 391 1.51 -5.58 -22.31
N GLY A 392 0.41 -5.57 -21.53
CA GLY A 392 -0.07 -6.75 -20.81
C GLY A 392 0.88 -7.22 -19.70
N ARG A 393 1.83 -6.37 -19.27
CA ARG A 393 2.80 -6.69 -18.22
C ARG A 393 2.58 -5.83 -17.00
N GLN A 394 2.76 -6.44 -15.83
CA GLN A 394 2.81 -5.76 -14.55
C GLN A 394 4.09 -6.18 -13.81
N PHE A 395 4.78 -5.20 -13.22
CA PHE A 395 5.95 -5.43 -12.40
C PHE A 395 5.55 -5.52 -10.93
N VAL A 396 6.12 -6.47 -10.19
CA VAL A 396 5.74 -6.74 -8.79
C VAL A 396 6.92 -6.63 -7.81
N PRO A 397 7.79 -5.59 -7.90
CA PRO A 397 8.98 -5.49 -7.05
C PRO A 397 8.63 -5.34 -5.57
N TYR A 398 7.42 -4.89 -5.24
CA TYR A 398 6.96 -4.76 -3.86
C TYR A 398 6.69 -6.12 -3.24
N TYR A 399 5.95 -6.99 -3.95
CA TYR A 399 5.67 -8.35 -3.51
C TYR A 399 6.95 -9.16 -3.32
N ALA A 400 7.90 -9.02 -4.25
CA ALA A 400 9.22 -9.65 -4.16
C ALA A 400 10.02 -9.23 -2.91
N ARG A 401 9.72 -8.06 -2.34
CA ARG A 401 10.38 -7.53 -1.13
C ARG A 401 9.64 -7.88 0.16
N MET A 402 8.31 -7.97 0.10
CA MET A 402 7.46 -8.20 1.28
C MET A 402 7.25 -9.69 1.60
N GLY A 403 7.42 -10.59 0.64
CA GLY A 403 7.35 -12.04 0.85
C GLY A 403 8.22 -12.80 -0.14
N SER A 404 8.29 -14.14 -0.02
CA SER A 404 8.76 -14.93 -1.17
C SER A 404 7.65 -14.92 -2.22
N LEU A 405 8.01 -14.68 -3.48
CA LEU A 405 7.06 -14.77 -4.60
C LEU A 405 6.36 -16.14 -4.61
N ASP A 406 7.05 -17.20 -4.18
CA ASP A 406 6.47 -18.54 -3.96
C ASP A 406 5.30 -18.55 -2.96
N ALA A 407 5.37 -17.76 -1.87
CA ALA A 407 4.29 -17.64 -0.90
C ALA A 407 3.07 -16.89 -1.45
N ALA A 408 3.28 -16.03 -2.45
CA ALA A 408 2.22 -15.40 -3.23
C ALA A 408 1.71 -16.29 -4.38
N GLY A 409 2.21 -17.54 -4.50
CA GLY A 409 1.90 -18.44 -5.61
C GLY A 409 2.49 -17.99 -6.95
N VAL A 410 3.43 -17.03 -6.92
CA VAL A 410 4.10 -16.49 -8.09
C VAL A 410 5.35 -17.31 -8.34
N ALA A 411 5.26 -18.27 -9.27
CA ALA A 411 6.45 -18.97 -9.75
C ALA A 411 7.35 -17.97 -10.47
N LEU A 412 8.58 -17.81 -9.98
CA LEU A 412 9.65 -17.16 -10.72
C LEU A 412 9.93 -17.98 -11.97
N GLN A 413 9.43 -17.55 -13.13
CA GLN A 413 9.83 -18.18 -14.39
C GLN A 413 11.27 -17.76 -14.70
N GLU A 414 12.17 -18.75 -14.77
CA GLU A 414 13.56 -18.57 -15.24
C GLU A 414 13.62 -18.01 -16.68
N GLU A 415 12.53 -18.14 -17.45
CA GLU A 415 12.43 -17.69 -18.85
C GLU A 415 12.12 -16.19 -19.03
N ASN A 416 11.83 -15.45 -17.95
CA ASN A 416 11.68 -14.00 -18.06
C ASN A 416 13.05 -13.38 -18.31
N ALA A 417 13.39 -13.20 -19.59
CA ALA A 417 14.61 -12.52 -20.03
C ALA A 417 14.81 -11.26 -19.17
N ALA A 418 15.98 -11.15 -18.54
CA ALA A 418 16.32 -10.04 -17.67
C ALA A 418 16.14 -8.72 -18.42
N LEU A 419 15.02 -8.04 -18.18
CA LEU A 419 14.80 -6.71 -18.71
C LEU A 419 15.82 -5.77 -18.07
N PRO A 420 16.41 -4.84 -18.84
CA PRO A 420 17.20 -3.78 -18.25
C PRO A 420 16.33 -3.00 -17.26
N VAL A 421 16.92 -2.62 -16.13
CA VAL A 421 16.23 -1.80 -15.13
C VAL A 421 17.03 -0.60 -14.73
N VAL A 422 16.34 0.48 -14.38
CA VAL A 422 16.95 1.64 -13.75
C VAL A 422 16.75 1.54 -12.25
N MET A 423 17.81 1.75 -11.49
CA MET A 423 17.76 1.83 -10.04
C MET A 423 18.76 2.88 -9.53
N SER A 424 18.60 3.28 -8.29
CA SER A 424 19.55 4.17 -7.63
C SER A 424 20.80 3.42 -7.17
N ALA A 425 21.93 4.13 -7.05
CA ALA A 425 23.16 3.61 -6.46
C ALA A 425 22.92 3.07 -5.03
N PHE A 426 22.03 3.70 -4.29
CA PHE A 426 21.52 3.23 -3.00
C PHE A 426 20.99 1.81 -3.09
N GLU A 427 20.07 1.56 -4.04
CA GLU A 427 19.43 0.25 -4.19
C GLU A 427 20.43 -0.82 -4.62
N LEU A 428 21.33 -0.49 -5.55
CA LEU A 428 22.38 -1.41 -5.98
C LEU A 428 23.28 -1.82 -4.79
N ARG A 429 23.76 -0.84 -4.02
CA ARG A 429 24.59 -1.08 -2.83
C ARG A 429 23.87 -1.93 -1.79
N ARG A 430 22.59 -1.65 -1.55
CA ARG A 430 21.74 -2.41 -0.62
C ARG A 430 21.61 -3.88 -1.09
N SER A 431 21.26 -4.08 -2.36
CA SER A 431 21.06 -5.41 -2.93
C SER A 431 22.34 -6.25 -2.97
N LEU A 432 23.48 -5.65 -3.33
CA LEU A 432 24.79 -6.30 -3.27
C LEU A 432 25.18 -6.68 -1.83
N ALA A 433 24.91 -5.82 -0.85
CA ALA A 433 25.18 -6.13 0.54
C ALA A 433 24.33 -7.30 1.06
N LEU A 434 23.06 -7.39 0.65
CA LEU A 434 22.19 -8.53 0.98
C LEU A 434 22.70 -9.84 0.37
N LEU A 435 23.09 -9.83 -0.90
CA LEU A 435 23.68 -11.00 -1.58
C LEU A 435 24.95 -11.49 -0.88
N ARG A 436 25.88 -10.56 -0.57
CA ARG A 436 27.11 -10.88 0.16
C ARG A 436 26.81 -11.45 1.55
N GLY A 437 25.85 -10.85 2.26
CA GLY A 437 25.44 -11.29 3.59
C GLY A 437 24.79 -12.68 3.61
N SER A 438 24.16 -13.10 2.51
CA SER A 438 23.56 -14.43 2.36
C SER A 438 24.51 -15.47 1.75
N GLY A 439 25.77 -15.10 1.48
CA GLY A 439 26.75 -15.98 0.81
C GLY A 439 26.43 -16.24 -0.66
N GLN A 440 25.50 -15.49 -1.26
CA GLN A 440 25.17 -15.59 -2.67
C GLN A 440 26.17 -14.79 -3.52
N ILE A 441 26.39 -15.30 -4.73
CA ILE A 441 27.33 -14.72 -5.66
C ILE A 441 26.59 -13.75 -6.59
N ALA A 442 27.05 -12.50 -6.65
CA ALA A 442 26.52 -11.48 -7.54
C ALA A 442 27.30 -11.44 -8.85
N SER A 443 26.60 -11.57 -9.98
CA SER A 443 27.10 -11.19 -11.30
C SER A 443 26.13 -10.20 -11.90
N LEU A 444 26.60 -9.01 -12.28
CA LEU A 444 25.76 -8.01 -12.91
C LEU A 444 26.58 -7.08 -13.80
N ARG A 445 25.91 -6.49 -14.78
CA ARG A 445 26.44 -5.45 -15.67
C ARG A 445 25.57 -4.21 -15.55
N TYR A 446 26.18 -3.05 -15.34
CA TYR A 446 25.45 -1.78 -15.28
C TYR A 446 26.21 -0.62 -15.91
N VAL A 447 25.48 0.43 -16.24
CA VAL A 447 25.97 1.70 -16.78
C VAL A 447 25.46 2.83 -15.89
N ARG A 448 26.32 3.82 -15.61
CA ARG A 448 25.90 5.05 -14.91
C ARG A 448 25.13 5.95 -15.87
N LEU A 449 23.98 6.44 -15.43
CA LEU A 449 23.14 7.33 -16.23
C LEU A 449 23.41 8.80 -15.86
N PRO A 450 23.60 9.69 -16.85
CA PRO A 450 23.64 11.13 -16.62
C PRO A 450 22.36 11.64 -15.95
N SER A 451 22.49 12.64 -15.08
CA SER A 451 21.39 13.19 -14.28
C SER A 451 20.37 14.00 -15.10
N ASP A 452 20.74 14.41 -16.30
CA ASP A 452 19.87 15.13 -17.24
C ASP A 452 18.91 14.20 -18.01
N LEU A 453 19.13 12.88 -17.98
CA LEU A 453 18.20 11.90 -18.55
C LEU A 453 17.04 11.63 -17.60
N GLN A 454 15.81 11.78 -18.06
CA GLN A 454 14.61 11.73 -17.20
C GLN A 454 13.56 10.70 -17.66
N THR A 455 13.69 10.17 -18.87
CA THR A 455 12.72 9.26 -19.47
C THR A 455 13.25 7.83 -19.62
N PRO A 456 12.39 6.81 -19.56
CA PRO A 456 12.82 5.42 -19.78
C PRO A 456 13.49 5.22 -21.15
N ALA A 457 13.04 5.91 -22.18
CA ALA A 457 13.63 5.89 -23.53
C ALA A 457 15.07 6.42 -23.52
N GLU A 458 15.32 7.57 -22.87
CA GLU A 458 16.66 8.13 -22.72
C GLU A 458 17.57 7.18 -21.95
N TRP A 459 17.08 6.61 -20.84
CA TRP A 459 17.83 5.66 -20.04
C TRP A 459 18.21 4.40 -20.84
N LEU A 460 17.28 3.85 -21.63
CA LEU A 460 17.53 2.67 -22.46
C LEU A 460 18.45 2.96 -23.65
N ALA A 461 18.32 4.14 -24.25
CA ALA A 461 19.14 4.56 -25.39
C ALA A 461 20.58 4.92 -24.97
N HIS A 462 20.80 5.31 -23.72
CA HIS A 462 22.12 5.73 -23.24
C HIS A 462 23.19 4.64 -23.46
N ARG A 463 24.39 5.08 -23.86
CA ARG A 463 25.58 4.25 -24.03
C ARG A 463 26.71 4.91 -23.24
N GLY A 464 27.18 4.23 -22.21
CA GLY A 464 28.26 4.69 -21.33
C GLY A 464 29.21 3.55 -20.97
N ALA A 465 30.25 3.86 -20.20
CA ALA A 465 31.20 2.88 -19.70
C ALA A 465 30.47 1.81 -18.88
N ALA A 466 30.69 0.54 -19.21
CA ALA A 466 29.99 -0.57 -18.58
C ALA A 466 30.82 -1.11 -17.41
N VAL A 467 30.19 -1.20 -16.25
CA VAL A 467 30.75 -1.82 -15.06
C VAL A 467 30.24 -3.26 -14.98
N GLN A 468 31.17 -4.21 -14.91
CA GLN A 468 30.88 -5.63 -14.72
C GLN A 468 31.32 -6.04 -13.32
N VAL A 469 30.38 -6.52 -12.51
CA VAL A 469 30.65 -7.12 -11.20
C VAL A 469 30.76 -8.62 -11.38
N HIS A 470 31.87 -9.18 -10.94
CA HIS A 470 32.20 -10.59 -11.12
C HIS A 470 31.79 -11.43 -9.91
N PRO A 471 31.55 -12.73 -10.13
CA PRO A 471 31.24 -13.70 -9.07
C PRO A 471 32.16 -13.68 -7.84
N ASN A 472 33.43 -13.34 -8.01
CA ASN A 472 34.42 -13.26 -6.94
C ASN A 472 34.36 -11.94 -6.13
N GLY A 473 33.37 -11.08 -6.38
CA GLY A 473 33.19 -9.80 -5.70
C GLY A 473 34.07 -8.67 -6.24
N THR A 474 34.91 -8.93 -7.24
CA THR A 474 35.66 -7.88 -7.94
C THR A 474 34.80 -7.21 -9.01
N CYS A 475 35.23 -6.06 -9.52
CA CYS A 475 34.57 -5.47 -10.68
C CYS A 475 35.55 -4.85 -11.67
N THR A 476 35.09 -4.69 -12.90
CA THR A 476 35.84 -4.07 -14.00
C THR A 476 35.00 -3.03 -14.74
N VAL A 477 35.62 -1.94 -15.18
CA VAL A 477 35.06 -0.93 -16.08
C VAL A 477 35.81 -1.00 -17.40
N ASP A 478 35.12 -1.33 -18.49
CA ASP A 478 35.71 -1.48 -19.83
C ASP A 478 37.05 -2.26 -19.82
N THR A 479 37.06 -3.42 -19.14
CA THR A 479 38.21 -4.34 -18.91
C THR A 479 39.24 -3.94 -17.84
N LYS A 480 39.21 -2.70 -17.31
CA LYS A 480 40.11 -2.27 -16.22
C LYS A 480 39.50 -2.57 -14.87
N SER A 481 40.31 -2.89 -13.85
CA SER A 481 39.82 -3.02 -12.48
C SER A 481 39.14 -1.72 -12.01
N CYS A 482 38.00 -1.85 -11.33
CA CYS A 482 37.31 -0.71 -10.74
C CYS A 482 38.18 0.04 -9.74
N ALA A 483 37.95 1.35 -9.63
CA ALA A 483 38.46 2.15 -8.54
C ALA A 483 37.75 1.78 -7.21
N ALA A 484 38.41 2.05 -6.08
CA ALA A 484 37.90 1.69 -4.75
C ALA A 484 36.59 2.41 -4.37
N ASP A 485 36.31 3.54 -5.02
CA ASP A 485 35.10 4.34 -4.85
C ASP A 485 33.95 3.92 -5.80
N GLU A 486 34.14 2.89 -6.62
CA GLU A 486 33.09 2.36 -7.48
C GLU A 486 31.87 1.89 -6.67
N ILE A 487 30.66 2.18 -7.16
CA ILE A 487 29.41 1.98 -6.41
C ILE A 487 29.25 0.53 -5.96
N ALA A 488 29.64 -0.43 -6.81
CA ALA A 488 29.58 -1.85 -6.48
C ALA A 488 30.52 -2.26 -5.33
N LEU A 489 31.59 -1.50 -5.08
CA LEU A 489 32.57 -1.76 -4.02
C LEU A 489 32.30 -0.97 -2.73
N GLN A 490 31.42 0.03 -2.79
CA GLN A 490 31.05 0.84 -1.62
C GLN A 490 30.31 0.01 -0.55
N PRO A 491 30.40 0.42 0.73
CA PRO A 491 29.67 -0.22 1.82
C PRO A 491 28.14 -0.10 1.65
N PRO A 492 27.34 -0.91 2.37
CA PRO A 492 25.88 -0.76 2.38
C PRO A 492 25.47 0.67 2.77
N PRO A 493 24.29 1.13 2.33
CA PRO A 493 23.78 2.43 2.77
C PRO A 493 23.60 2.51 4.29
N PRO A 494 23.65 3.73 4.88
CA PRO A 494 23.39 3.94 6.30
C PRO A 494 22.03 3.35 6.72
N ARG A 495 21.99 2.70 7.89
CA ARG A 495 20.77 2.03 8.39
C ARG A 495 19.55 2.95 8.46
N TRP A 496 19.74 4.20 8.87
CA TRP A 496 18.63 5.16 8.99
C TRP A 496 17.99 5.48 7.64
N LEU A 497 18.81 5.59 6.57
CA LEU A 497 18.29 5.75 5.20
C LEU A 497 17.58 4.48 4.77
N SER A 498 18.14 3.30 5.05
CA SER A 498 17.49 2.02 4.77
C SER A 498 16.14 1.84 5.48
N SER A 499 15.90 2.51 6.61
CA SER A 499 14.59 2.48 7.29
C SER A 499 13.53 3.38 6.64
N MET A 500 13.93 4.32 5.76
CA MET A 500 13.02 5.30 5.13
C MET A 500 12.95 5.16 3.61
N LEU A 501 14.06 4.76 2.98
CA LEU A 501 14.23 4.64 1.55
C LEU A 501 14.29 3.18 1.16
N LEU A 502 13.34 2.80 0.31
CA LEU A 502 13.38 1.54 -0.41
C LEU A 502 12.92 1.77 -1.86
N PRO A 503 13.68 2.52 -2.68
CA PRO A 503 13.36 2.73 -4.10
C PRO A 503 13.16 1.42 -4.84
N TYR A 504 12.12 1.31 -5.67
CA TYR A 504 11.91 0.16 -6.55
C TYR A 504 12.64 0.37 -7.87
N PRO A 505 13.26 -0.67 -8.46
CA PRO A 505 13.77 -0.55 -9.82
C PRO A 505 12.65 -0.28 -10.83
N TYR A 506 12.95 0.52 -11.84
CA TYR A 506 12.06 0.76 -12.98
C TYR A 506 12.47 -0.14 -14.14
N ALA A 507 11.58 -1.05 -14.52
CA ALA A 507 11.80 -1.90 -15.68
C ALA A 507 11.70 -1.12 -16.99
N LEU A 508 12.66 -1.35 -17.88
CA LEU A 508 12.70 -0.76 -19.21
C LEU A 508 12.17 -1.78 -20.22
N LEU A 509 11.04 -1.48 -20.84
CA LEU A 509 10.42 -2.31 -21.86
C LEU A 509 10.78 -1.78 -23.26
N PRO A 510 11.60 -2.51 -24.05
CA PRO A 510 11.89 -2.11 -25.42
C PRO A 510 10.61 -1.92 -26.22
N GLY A 511 10.47 -0.76 -26.89
CA GLY A 511 9.29 -0.41 -27.68
C GLY A 511 8.14 0.25 -26.90
N ASP A 512 8.20 0.33 -25.57
CA ASP A 512 7.23 1.06 -24.75
C ASP A 512 7.91 1.86 -23.63
N GLU A 513 8.72 2.83 -24.06
CA GLU A 513 9.75 3.49 -23.26
C GLU A 513 9.37 4.91 -22.82
N LYS A 514 8.11 5.31 -22.99
CA LYS A 514 7.70 6.70 -22.71
C LYS A 514 7.46 6.95 -21.23
N GLU A 515 6.82 6.00 -20.54
CA GLU A 515 6.32 6.16 -19.18
C GLU A 515 6.71 4.98 -18.29
N ILE A 516 6.54 5.15 -16.98
CA ILE A 516 6.81 4.08 -16.01
C ILE A 516 5.60 3.16 -15.91
N HIS A 517 5.81 1.90 -16.26
CA HIS A 517 4.79 0.84 -16.18
C HIS A 517 4.32 0.59 -14.75
N CYS A 518 3.14 -0.02 -14.62
CA CYS A 518 2.61 -0.36 -13.31
C CYS A 518 3.58 -1.25 -12.56
N SER A 519 4.03 -0.74 -11.42
CA SER A 519 4.83 -1.44 -10.44
C SER A 519 4.04 -1.50 -9.14
N SER A 520 3.67 -2.70 -8.71
CA SER A 520 2.91 -2.94 -7.49
C SER A 520 3.72 -3.56 -6.40
#